data_AF-A0A8T3QK73-F1
#
_entry.id   AF-A0A8T3QK73-F1
#
_cell.length_a   1.000
_cell.length_b   1.000
_cell.length_c   1.000
_cell.angle_alpha   90.00
_cell.angle_beta   90.00
_cell.angle_gamma   90.00
#
_symmetry.space_group_name_H-M   'P 1'
#
loop_
_entity.id
_entity.type
_entity.pdbx_description
1 polymer ?
#
loop_
_entity_poly.entity_id
_entity_poly.type
_entity_poly.pdbx_seq_one_letter_code
_entity_poly.pdbx_strand_id
1 'polypeptide(L)'
;MSGAPTIPAFGPGTVAPRSHDLVLARTHLRLGALGLARTELETLAGRGTLDDEAIRDLAEARWRTGDIGGAGEAAAAWLEEHPDDILGLVIAAEAQAALGRPAEARRLAGRALERADGSLDPIFAGMQRSSIWPVDQDSGAAGVLFDDLHPGPQPLARSATSAGSRGSRGVGGARTAPHEPFDPSVPDVFGGGPSLWGDDADGSDGASDDDLDPTVLFHRGRVALEEGRPAEAATGLILALRSTPGLAPAILDLLAGRSDPILVLVRGDAQRVVGHESEAVRDHATAAGAIGDGPPDDGTGPAVVMPAAVVVPAVVADDANPTDDAGRETALSPADDSESSAHHDQETT
;
A
#
# COMPACT_ATOMS: atom_id res chain seq x y z
N MET A 1 14.13 -62.75 7.51
CA MET A 1 14.93 -61.58 7.93
C MET A 1 14.29 -60.36 7.30
N SER A 2 13.38 -59.72 8.04
CA SER A 2 12.69 -58.50 7.60
C SER A 2 13.59 -57.30 7.86
N GLY A 3 14.07 -56.65 6.81
CA GLY A 3 14.76 -55.37 6.91
C GLY A 3 13.74 -54.27 7.13
N ALA A 4 13.85 -53.54 8.24
CA ALA A 4 13.03 -52.36 8.49
C ALA A 4 13.41 -51.26 7.48
N PRO A 5 12.43 -50.61 6.83
CA PRO A 5 12.70 -49.48 5.95
C PRO A 5 13.21 -48.30 6.79
N THR A 6 14.47 -47.93 6.58
CA THR A 6 15.06 -46.70 7.09
C THR A 6 14.35 -45.50 6.47
N ILE A 7 13.51 -44.81 7.25
CA ILE A 7 12.92 -43.53 6.84
C ILE A 7 14.06 -42.50 6.81
N PRO A 8 14.33 -41.86 5.66
CA PRO A 8 15.33 -40.81 5.60
C PRO A 8 14.90 -39.66 6.52
N ALA A 9 15.77 -39.29 7.45
CA ALA A 9 15.57 -38.12 8.28
C ALA A 9 15.51 -36.89 7.36
N PHE A 10 14.33 -36.29 7.23
CA PHE A 10 14.19 -34.97 6.63
C PHE A 10 14.98 -33.99 7.51
N GLY A 11 16.14 -33.57 7.01
CA GLY A 11 16.89 -32.48 7.63
C GLY A 11 16.04 -31.22 7.71
N PRO A 12 16.34 -30.29 8.63
CA PRO A 12 15.62 -29.03 8.74
C PRO A 12 15.63 -28.35 7.37
N GLY A 13 14.44 -28.23 6.76
CA GLY A 13 14.29 -27.65 5.43
C GLY A 13 14.85 -26.24 5.44
N THR A 14 15.96 -26.03 4.74
CA THR A 14 16.45 -24.69 4.41
C THR A 14 15.40 -24.02 3.56
N VAL A 15 14.63 -23.12 4.16
CA VAL A 15 13.69 -22.24 3.46
C VAL A 15 14.51 -21.43 2.47
N ALA A 16 14.26 -21.62 1.18
CA ALA A 16 14.93 -20.83 0.15
C ALA A 16 14.65 -19.34 0.41
N PRO A 17 15.64 -18.45 0.20
CA PRO A 17 15.42 -17.03 0.36
C PRO A 17 14.28 -16.58 -0.56
N ARG A 18 13.34 -15.83 0.00
CA ARG A 18 12.17 -15.34 -0.73
C ARG A 18 12.61 -14.39 -1.84
N SER A 19 11.93 -14.45 -2.99
CA SER A 19 12.19 -13.53 -4.11
C SER A 19 12.08 -12.07 -3.67
N HIS A 20 12.97 -11.21 -4.16
CA HIS A 20 12.94 -9.77 -3.84
C HIS A 20 11.61 -9.13 -4.25
N ASP A 21 10.99 -9.59 -5.34
CA ASP A 21 9.70 -9.08 -5.82
C ASP A 21 8.58 -9.35 -4.81
N LEU A 22 8.60 -10.50 -4.13
CA LEU A 22 7.62 -10.84 -3.10
C LEU A 22 7.80 -10.00 -1.83
N VAL A 23 9.05 -9.74 -1.45
CA VAL A 23 9.37 -8.86 -0.32
C VAL A 23 8.91 -7.43 -0.60
N LEU A 24 9.12 -6.95 -1.83
CA LEU A 24 8.67 -5.62 -2.26
C LEU A 24 7.13 -5.52 -2.25
N ALA A 25 6.44 -6.49 -2.84
CA ALA A 25 4.97 -6.52 -2.86
C ALA A 25 4.36 -6.53 -1.47
N ARG A 26 4.91 -7.32 -0.55
CA ARG A 26 4.51 -7.32 0.87
C ARG A 26 4.77 -5.98 1.54
N THR A 27 5.89 -5.33 1.22
CA THR A 27 6.20 -4.00 1.75
C THR A 27 5.17 -2.98 1.28
N HIS A 28 4.78 -3.01 0.00
CA HIS A 28 3.71 -2.16 -0.54
C HIS A 28 2.36 -2.42 0.16
N LEU A 29 2.00 -3.68 0.41
CA LEU A 29 0.78 -4.04 1.12
C LEU A 29 0.77 -3.43 2.54
N ARG A 30 1.87 -3.56 3.30
CA ARG A 30 1.99 -3.01 4.65
C ARG A 30 1.97 -1.49 4.72
N LEU A 31 2.47 -0.82 3.68
CA LEU A 31 2.44 0.64 3.55
C LEU A 31 1.08 1.18 3.04
N GLY A 32 0.13 0.30 2.73
CA GLY A 32 -1.18 0.69 2.18
C GLY A 32 -1.14 1.08 0.71
N ALA A 33 -0.05 0.81 -0.01
CA ALA A 33 0.06 1.00 -1.46
C ALA A 33 -0.65 -0.15 -2.22
N LEU A 34 -1.94 -0.34 -1.93
CA LEU A 34 -2.71 -1.54 -2.27
C LEU A 34 -2.75 -1.86 -3.77
N GLY A 35 -2.90 -0.84 -4.62
CA GLY A 35 -2.94 -1.03 -6.08
C GLY A 35 -1.60 -1.51 -6.66
N LEU A 36 -0.48 -1.03 -6.10
CA LEU A 36 0.85 -1.45 -6.51
C LEU A 36 1.14 -2.88 -6.04
N ALA A 37 0.88 -3.17 -4.76
CA ALA A 37 1.01 -4.51 -4.19
C ALA A 37 0.22 -5.54 -5.00
N ARG A 38 -1.04 -5.22 -5.35
CA ARG A 38 -1.88 -6.07 -6.20
C ARG A 38 -1.25 -6.31 -7.57
N THR A 39 -0.81 -5.26 -8.26
CA THR A 39 -0.22 -5.38 -9.60
C THR A 39 1.02 -6.27 -9.60
N GLU A 40 1.87 -6.13 -8.59
CA GLU A 40 3.07 -6.96 -8.43
C GLU A 40 2.71 -8.42 -8.16
N LEU A 41 1.79 -8.69 -7.23
CA LEU A 41 1.35 -10.05 -6.90
C LEU A 41 0.62 -10.73 -8.07
N GLU A 42 -0.21 -10.02 -8.81
CA GLU A 42 -0.88 -10.56 -10.01
C GLU A 42 0.13 -10.84 -11.15
N THR A 43 1.16 -10.02 -11.28
CA THR A 43 2.26 -10.28 -12.23
C THR A 43 3.02 -11.55 -11.87
N LEU A 44 3.33 -11.76 -10.58
CA LEU A 44 3.97 -12.97 -10.08
C LEU A 44 3.05 -14.20 -10.21
N ALA A 45 1.75 -14.02 -10.00
CA ALA A 45 0.73 -15.06 -10.23
C ALA A 45 0.73 -15.50 -11.70
N GLY A 46 0.71 -14.55 -12.64
CA GLY A 46 0.76 -14.83 -14.08
C GLY A 46 2.03 -15.53 -14.53
N ARG A 47 3.12 -15.39 -13.77
CA ARG A 47 4.40 -16.11 -14.00
C ARG A 47 4.48 -17.46 -13.27
N GLY A 48 3.53 -17.78 -12.40
CA GLY A 48 3.55 -18.99 -11.58
C GLY A 48 4.66 -18.98 -10.51
N THR A 49 5.04 -17.81 -10.01
CA THR A 49 6.13 -17.64 -9.04
C THR A 49 5.66 -17.18 -7.67
N LEU A 50 4.36 -17.32 -7.36
CA LEU A 50 3.85 -17.09 -6.01
C LEU A 50 4.24 -18.27 -5.12
N ASP A 51 4.75 -17.97 -3.94
CA ASP A 51 4.80 -18.92 -2.84
C ASP A 51 3.47 -18.89 -2.07
N ASP A 52 3.25 -19.88 -1.20
CA ASP A 52 1.99 -20.06 -0.48
C ASP A 52 1.62 -18.79 0.29
N GLU A 53 2.59 -18.19 0.97
CA GLU A 53 2.37 -16.98 1.75
C GLU A 53 2.01 -15.76 0.87
N ALA A 54 2.46 -15.72 -0.38
CA ALA A 54 2.07 -14.69 -1.34
C ALA A 54 0.66 -14.88 -1.90
N ILE A 55 0.11 -16.10 -1.86
CA ILE A 55 -1.30 -16.34 -2.18
C ILE A 55 -2.19 -15.64 -1.13
N ARG A 56 -1.81 -15.71 0.15
CA ARG A 56 -2.47 -14.98 1.24
C ARG A 56 -2.38 -13.47 1.03
N ASP A 57 -1.19 -12.95 0.70
CA ASP A 57 -0.98 -11.52 0.45
C ASP A 57 -1.81 -11.04 -0.78
N LEU A 58 -1.93 -11.87 -1.82
CA LEU A 58 -2.75 -11.57 -3.00
C LEU A 58 -4.24 -11.54 -2.66
N ALA A 59 -4.71 -12.47 -1.82
CA ALA A 59 -6.09 -12.47 -1.33
C ALA A 59 -6.40 -11.16 -0.58
N GLU A 60 -5.51 -10.73 0.31
CA GLU A 60 -5.67 -9.46 1.04
C GLU A 60 -5.68 -8.25 0.11
N ALA A 61 -4.72 -8.17 -0.82
CA ALA A 61 -4.62 -7.04 -1.76
C ALA A 61 -5.88 -6.92 -2.64
N ARG A 62 -6.43 -8.03 -3.14
CA ARG A 62 -7.68 -8.05 -3.91
C ARG A 62 -8.87 -7.64 -3.07
N TRP A 63 -8.96 -8.15 -1.84
CA TRP A 63 -10.05 -7.80 -0.92
C TRP A 63 -10.07 -6.31 -0.61
N ARG A 64 -8.90 -5.75 -0.27
CA ARG A 64 -8.72 -4.33 0.06
C ARG A 64 -8.94 -3.39 -1.14
N THR A 65 -8.79 -3.89 -2.37
CA THR A 65 -9.08 -3.13 -3.61
C THR A 65 -10.49 -3.37 -4.17
N GLY A 66 -11.33 -4.15 -3.48
CA GLY A 66 -12.72 -4.37 -3.84
C GLY A 66 -12.97 -5.51 -4.84
N ASP A 67 -11.94 -6.27 -5.24
CA ASP A 67 -12.10 -7.49 -6.03
C ASP A 67 -12.44 -8.68 -5.13
N ILE A 68 -13.66 -8.67 -4.62
CA ILE A 68 -14.15 -9.66 -3.64
C ILE A 68 -14.17 -11.08 -4.23
N GLY A 69 -14.47 -11.22 -5.53
CA GLY A 69 -14.49 -12.52 -6.21
C GLY A 69 -13.09 -13.13 -6.30
N GLY A 70 -12.14 -12.39 -6.87
CA GLY A 70 -10.76 -12.85 -7.00
C GLY A 70 -10.05 -13.01 -5.65
N ALA A 71 -10.44 -12.24 -4.63
CA ALA A 71 -9.96 -12.42 -3.26
C ALA A 71 -10.45 -13.73 -2.65
N GLY A 72 -11.73 -14.07 -2.86
CA GLY A 72 -12.32 -15.32 -2.38
C GLY A 72 -11.67 -16.57 -2.97
N GLU A 73 -11.32 -16.54 -4.25
CA GLU A 73 -10.60 -17.63 -4.92
C GLU A 73 -9.19 -17.84 -4.32
N ALA A 74 -8.42 -16.77 -4.16
CA ALA A 74 -7.08 -16.83 -3.57
C ALA A 74 -7.13 -17.27 -2.09
N ALA A 75 -8.10 -16.76 -1.32
CA ALA A 75 -8.30 -17.17 0.07
C ALA A 75 -8.69 -18.65 0.18
N ALA A 76 -9.53 -19.16 -0.72
CA ALA A 76 -9.89 -20.58 -0.73
C ALA A 76 -8.67 -21.48 -0.95
N ALA A 77 -7.82 -21.15 -1.92
CA ALA A 77 -6.57 -21.88 -2.17
C ALA A 77 -5.64 -21.86 -0.93
N TRP A 78 -5.48 -20.70 -0.28
CA TRP A 78 -4.67 -20.58 0.94
C TRP A 78 -5.23 -21.41 2.11
N LEU A 79 -6.56 -21.44 2.29
CA LEU A 79 -7.24 -22.15 3.37
C LEU A 79 -7.19 -23.69 3.22
N GLU A 80 -6.85 -24.23 2.05
CA GLU A 80 -6.63 -25.68 1.89
C GLU A 80 -5.47 -26.17 2.76
N GLU A 81 -4.43 -25.36 2.88
CA GLU A 81 -3.23 -25.65 3.69
C GLU A 81 -3.29 -24.98 5.07
N HIS A 82 -4.00 -23.85 5.17
CA HIS A 82 -4.08 -23.03 6.39
C HIS A 82 -5.53 -22.86 6.83
N PRO A 83 -6.26 -23.94 7.18
CA PRO A 83 -7.72 -23.91 7.36
C PRO A 83 -8.20 -22.96 8.46
N ASP A 84 -7.31 -22.55 9.35
CA ASP A 84 -7.58 -21.75 10.54
C ASP A 84 -7.00 -20.33 10.48
N ASP A 85 -6.46 -19.89 9.33
CA ASP A 85 -5.99 -18.52 9.16
C ASP A 85 -7.17 -17.52 9.22
N ILE A 86 -7.13 -16.63 10.21
CA ILE A 86 -8.24 -15.70 10.50
C ILE A 86 -8.51 -14.78 9.30
N LEU A 87 -7.45 -14.22 8.69
CA LEU A 87 -7.58 -13.33 7.53
C LEU A 87 -8.20 -14.07 6.34
N GLY A 88 -7.70 -15.26 6.02
CA GLY A 88 -8.29 -16.12 4.98
C GLY A 88 -9.77 -16.42 5.23
N LEU A 89 -10.16 -16.74 6.47
CA LEU A 89 -11.56 -17.00 6.84
C LEU A 89 -12.44 -15.74 6.68
N VAL A 90 -11.95 -14.56 7.04
CA VAL A 90 -12.66 -13.28 6.86
C VAL A 90 -12.90 -13.00 5.38
N ILE A 91 -11.86 -13.10 4.55
CA ILE A 91 -11.96 -12.87 3.10
C ILE A 91 -12.92 -13.87 2.45
N ALA A 92 -12.82 -15.15 2.82
CA ALA A 92 -13.71 -16.19 2.30
C ALA A 92 -15.18 -15.95 2.72
N ALA A 93 -15.43 -15.52 3.96
CA ALA A 93 -16.78 -15.19 4.42
C ALA A 93 -17.39 -14.01 3.64
N GLU A 94 -16.62 -12.94 3.43
CA GLU A 94 -17.04 -11.78 2.62
C GLU A 94 -17.34 -12.19 1.17
N ALA A 95 -16.51 -13.03 0.57
CA ALA A 95 -16.74 -13.55 -0.78
C ALA A 95 -18.02 -14.39 -0.87
N GLN A 96 -18.30 -15.27 0.09
CA GLN A 96 -19.55 -16.04 0.12
C GLN A 96 -20.78 -15.16 0.34
N ALA A 97 -20.66 -14.08 1.13
CA ALA A 97 -21.72 -13.11 1.30
C ALA A 97 -22.03 -12.37 -0.01
N ALA A 98 -21.00 -11.92 -0.74
CA ALA A 98 -21.13 -11.28 -2.04
C ALA A 98 -21.75 -12.19 -3.11
N LEU A 99 -21.49 -13.50 -3.04
CA LEU A 99 -22.12 -14.52 -3.90
C LEU A 99 -23.56 -14.87 -3.51
N GLY A 100 -24.15 -14.22 -2.50
CA GLY A 100 -25.51 -14.50 -2.05
C GLY A 100 -25.65 -15.83 -1.30
N ARG A 101 -24.57 -16.31 -0.66
CA ARG A 101 -24.52 -17.54 0.14
C ARG A 101 -24.38 -17.23 1.64
N PRO A 102 -25.38 -16.59 2.26
CA PRO A 102 -25.24 -16.06 3.62
C PRO A 102 -25.13 -17.15 4.70
N ALA A 103 -25.59 -18.38 4.44
CA ALA A 103 -25.41 -19.49 5.38
C ALA A 103 -23.94 -19.91 5.48
N GLU A 104 -23.26 -20.04 4.34
CA GLU A 104 -21.85 -20.40 4.27
C GLU A 104 -20.96 -19.25 4.78
N ALA A 105 -21.30 -18.02 4.42
CA ALA A 105 -20.64 -16.83 4.92
C ALA A 105 -20.66 -16.76 6.46
N ARG A 106 -21.82 -17.01 7.09
CA ARG A 106 -21.94 -17.05 8.56
C ARG A 106 -21.15 -18.20 9.19
N ARG A 107 -21.08 -19.36 8.53
CA ARG A 107 -20.28 -20.50 9.01
C ARG A 107 -18.80 -20.13 9.06
N LEU A 108 -18.27 -19.51 8.01
CA LEU A 108 -16.88 -19.05 7.94
C LEU A 108 -16.61 -17.89 8.92
N ALA A 109 -17.52 -16.93 9.02
CA ALA A 109 -17.43 -15.82 9.97
C ALA A 109 -17.41 -16.30 11.43
N GLY A 110 -18.24 -17.29 11.77
CA GLY A 110 -18.22 -17.93 13.09
C GLY A 110 -16.85 -18.56 13.41
N ARG A 111 -16.27 -19.28 12.45
CA ARG A 111 -14.91 -19.84 12.61
C ARG A 111 -13.86 -18.75 12.76
N ALA A 112 -13.95 -17.64 12.01
CA ALA A 112 -13.01 -16.53 12.15
C ALA A 112 -13.08 -15.90 13.55
N LEU A 113 -14.30 -15.66 14.06
CA LEU A 113 -14.53 -15.13 15.40
C LEU A 113 -14.03 -16.06 16.51
N GLU A 114 -14.26 -17.37 16.37
CA GLU A 114 -13.75 -18.38 17.30
C GLU A 114 -12.22 -18.40 17.40
N ARG A 115 -11.50 -17.92 16.37
CA ARG A 115 -10.02 -17.92 16.33
C ARG A 115 -9.37 -16.57 16.61
N ALA A 116 -10.11 -15.47 16.45
CA ALA A 116 -9.57 -14.14 16.65
C ALA A 116 -9.31 -13.79 18.12
N ASP A 117 -9.81 -14.61 19.07
CA ASP A 117 -9.70 -14.38 20.53
C ASP A 117 -10.03 -12.92 20.93
N GLY A 118 -10.92 -12.25 20.19
CA GLY A 118 -11.17 -10.81 20.35
C GLY A 118 -11.79 -10.14 19.13
N SER A 119 -11.47 -8.86 18.97
CA SER A 119 -12.03 -7.98 17.93
C SER A 119 -11.40 -8.24 16.55
N LEU A 120 -12.25 -8.29 15.52
CA LEU A 120 -11.84 -8.34 14.12
C LEU A 120 -11.56 -6.95 13.53
N ASP A 121 -11.80 -5.86 14.28
CA ASP A 121 -11.63 -4.47 13.83
C ASP A 121 -10.27 -4.21 13.19
N PRO A 122 -9.13 -4.69 13.74
CA PRO A 122 -7.83 -4.47 13.14
C PRO A 122 -7.68 -5.11 11.75
N ILE A 123 -8.37 -6.23 11.49
CA ILE A 123 -8.31 -6.94 10.20
C ILE A 123 -9.07 -6.15 9.13
N PHE A 124 -10.22 -5.57 9.48
CA PHE A 124 -10.99 -4.74 8.57
C PHE A 124 -10.33 -3.38 8.33
N ALA A 125 -9.55 -2.84 9.27
CA ALA A 125 -8.85 -1.56 9.12
C ALA A 125 -9.77 -0.42 8.63
N GLY A 126 -11.00 -0.37 9.14
CA GLY A 126 -12.03 0.62 8.76
C GLY A 126 -12.81 0.29 7.48
N MET A 127 -12.55 -0.85 6.81
CA MET A 127 -13.40 -1.32 5.72
C MET A 127 -14.81 -1.61 6.20
N GLN A 128 -15.78 -1.33 5.32
CA GLN A 128 -17.18 -1.67 5.56
C GLN A 128 -17.36 -3.19 5.63
N ARG A 129 -17.88 -3.68 6.77
CA ARG A 129 -18.24 -5.08 6.96
C ARG A 129 -19.55 -5.39 6.25
N SER A 130 -19.69 -6.57 5.68
CA SER A 130 -21.00 -7.05 5.24
C SER A 130 -21.92 -7.36 6.43
N SER A 131 -23.23 -7.44 6.18
CA SER A 131 -24.25 -7.68 7.21
C SER A 131 -24.26 -9.10 7.79
N ILE A 132 -23.34 -9.96 7.37
CA ILE A 132 -23.19 -11.32 7.92
C ILE A 132 -22.40 -11.33 9.23
N TRP A 133 -21.61 -10.29 9.47
CA TRP A 133 -20.86 -10.14 10.71
C TRP A 133 -21.78 -9.71 11.85
N PRO A 134 -21.65 -10.30 13.04
CA PRO A 134 -22.32 -9.79 14.23
C PRO A 134 -21.98 -8.31 14.41
N VAL A 135 -23.00 -7.50 14.69
CA VAL A 135 -22.77 -6.13 15.16
C VAL A 135 -22.24 -6.27 16.58
N ASP A 136 -21.02 -5.83 16.85
CA ASP A 136 -20.44 -5.82 18.19
C ASP A 136 -21.34 -4.97 19.11
N GLN A 137 -22.21 -5.63 19.88
CA GLN A 137 -23.16 -4.97 20.78
C GLN A 137 -22.44 -4.28 21.96
N ASP A 138 -21.16 -4.59 22.15
CA ASP A 138 -20.33 -4.08 23.23
C ASP A 138 -19.65 -2.74 22.90
N SER A 139 -19.76 -2.26 21.66
CA SER A 139 -19.50 -0.86 21.36
C SER A 139 -20.64 -0.04 21.94
N GLY A 140 -20.50 0.29 23.22
CA GLY A 140 -21.43 1.05 24.05
C GLY A 140 -21.74 2.43 23.48
N ALA A 141 -22.49 2.46 22.38
CA ALA A 141 -23.62 3.34 22.24
C ALA A 141 -24.59 2.95 23.37
N ALA A 142 -24.19 3.31 24.60
CA ALA A 142 -25.07 3.59 25.70
C ALA A 142 -26.23 4.33 25.05
N GLY A 143 -27.36 3.63 25.01
CA GLY A 143 -28.59 4.18 24.50
C GLY A 143 -28.65 5.60 25.03
N VAL A 144 -28.60 6.54 24.09
CA VAL A 144 -29.02 7.88 24.40
C VAL A 144 -30.47 7.67 24.79
N LEU A 145 -30.64 7.65 26.11
CA LEU A 145 -31.78 7.75 27.01
C LEU A 145 -32.83 8.75 26.50
N PHE A 146 -33.27 8.62 25.25
CA PHE A 146 -34.36 9.39 24.66
C PHE A 146 -35.68 8.63 24.74
N ASP A 147 -35.71 7.47 25.40
CA ASP A 147 -36.96 6.73 25.65
C ASP A 147 -37.70 7.23 26.91
N ASP A 148 -37.17 8.21 27.66
CA ASP A 148 -37.77 8.66 28.93
C ASP A 148 -38.12 10.16 29.03
N LEU A 149 -38.18 10.89 27.90
CA LEU A 149 -38.66 12.30 27.86
C LEU A 149 -39.80 12.56 26.87
N HIS A 150 -40.65 11.56 26.65
CA HIS A 150 -42.02 11.82 26.18
C HIS A 150 -43.05 11.47 27.27
N PRO A 151 -43.28 12.36 28.26
CA PRO A 151 -44.54 12.35 28.99
C PRO A 151 -45.67 12.55 27.96
N GLY A 152 -46.54 11.54 27.83
CA GLY A 152 -47.48 11.43 26.71
C GLY A 152 -48.53 12.53 26.62
N PRO A 153 -49.31 12.59 25.51
CA PRO A 153 -50.57 13.31 25.49
C PRO A 153 -51.70 12.38 25.95
N GLN A 154 -52.39 12.77 27.02
CA GLN A 154 -53.66 12.16 27.38
C GLN A 154 -54.68 12.27 26.22
N PRO A 155 -55.55 11.27 26.03
CA PRO A 155 -56.60 11.36 25.02
C PRO A 155 -57.70 12.29 25.52
N LEU A 156 -57.67 13.56 25.09
CA LEU A 156 -58.81 14.45 25.20
C LEU A 156 -59.47 14.67 23.84
N ALA A 157 -60.79 14.56 23.91
CA ALA A 157 -61.80 14.67 22.88
C ALA A 157 -61.57 15.73 21.78
N ARG A 158 -61.97 15.31 20.58
CA ARG A 158 -62.59 16.07 19.48
C ARG A 158 -62.75 17.59 19.73
N SER A 159 -62.11 18.39 18.88
CA SER A 159 -62.76 19.53 18.18
C SER A 159 -61.91 20.00 17.00
N ALA A 160 -62.61 20.50 15.99
CA ALA A 160 -62.14 20.70 14.63
C ALA A 160 -61.43 22.06 14.39
N THR A 161 -60.90 22.18 13.17
CA THR A 161 -60.65 23.38 12.33
C THR A 161 -59.28 24.07 12.34
N SER A 162 -58.95 24.56 11.13
CA SER A 162 -57.88 25.48 10.68
C SER A 162 -56.43 24.95 10.66
N ALA A 163 -55.78 24.72 9.51
CA ALA A 163 -55.40 25.61 8.39
C ALA A 163 -54.15 26.48 8.66
N GLY A 164 -53.04 26.06 8.05
CA GLY A 164 -51.94 26.91 7.55
C GLY A 164 -50.89 27.37 8.57
N SER A 165 -49.61 27.06 8.31
CA SER A 165 -48.54 28.06 8.25
C SER A 165 -47.20 27.43 7.81
N ARG A 166 -46.48 28.18 6.99
CA ARG A 166 -45.17 27.87 6.40
C ARG A 166 -44.04 28.18 7.37
N GLY A 167 -42.99 27.35 7.28
CA GLY A 167 -41.59 27.77 7.25
C GLY A 167 -40.91 28.11 8.58
N SER A 168 -39.80 27.43 8.87
CA SER A 168 -38.64 28.08 9.48
C SER A 168 -37.37 27.24 9.29
N ARG A 169 -36.31 27.90 8.81
CA ARG A 169 -34.92 27.44 8.77
C ARG A 169 -34.23 27.80 10.10
N GLY A 170 -33.34 26.93 10.56
CA GLY A 170 -32.22 27.22 11.46
C GLY A 170 -31.35 25.97 11.47
N VAL A 171 -30.07 25.92 11.08
CA VAL A 171 -28.89 26.74 11.41
C VAL A 171 -28.63 26.84 12.92
N GLY A 172 -27.87 25.87 13.41
CA GLY A 172 -27.06 25.89 14.64
C GLY A 172 -26.06 24.74 14.51
N GLY A 173 -24.74 24.91 14.51
CA GLY A 173 -23.95 25.82 15.32
C GLY A 173 -23.46 25.07 16.57
N ALA A 174 -22.78 23.93 16.40
CA ALA A 174 -22.22 23.17 17.52
C ALA A 174 -20.82 23.72 17.85
N ARG A 175 -20.72 24.35 19.01
CA ARG A 175 -19.49 24.78 19.67
C ARG A 175 -18.82 23.56 20.31
N THR A 176 -17.58 23.28 19.94
CA THR A 176 -16.69 22.35 20.62
C THR A 176 -16.18 23.01 21.91
N ALA A 177 -16.33 22.34 23.05
CA ALA A 177 -15.72 22.68 24.33
C ALA A 177 -14.83 21.51 24.79
N PRO A 178 -13.83 21.75 25.65
CA PRO A 178 -12.59 20.97 25.71
C PRO A 178 -12.73 19.75 26.63
N HIS A 179 -12.12 18.63 26.23
CA HIS A 179 -11.96 17.46 27.08
C HIS A 179 -10.69 17.60 27.92
N GLU A 180 -10.85 17.54 29.24
CA GLU A 180 -9.77 17.27 30.21
C GLU A 180 -9.38 15.77 30.20
N PRO A 181 -8.15 15.44 30.64
CA PRO A 181 -7.47 14.20 30.29
C PRO A 181 -7.86 13.01 31.19
N PHE A 182 -7.83 11.81 30.59
CA PHE A 182 -7.98 10.55 31.31
C PHE A 182 -6.66 10.11 31.96
N ASP A 183 -6.81 9.64 33.21
CA ASP A 183 -5.81 9.03 34.09
C ASP A 183 -5.51 7.57 33.66
N PRO A 184 -4.26 7.20 33.33
CA PRO A 184 -3.89 5.86 32.93
C PRO A 184 -3.26 5.08 34.10
N SER A 185 -4.02 4.17 34.70
CA SER A 185 -3.47 3.11 35.56
C SER A 185 -3.34 1.82 34.76
N VAL A 186 -2.31 1.73 33.91
CA VAL A 186 -1.88 0.49 33.26
C VAL A 186 -0.50 0.11 33.81
N PRO A 187 -0.29 -1.12 34.30
CA PRO A 187 0.95 -1.51 34.96
C PRO A 187 2.15 -1.61 34.00
N ASP A 188 3.22 -0.97 34.44
CA ASP A 188 4.49 -0.68 33.78
C ASP A 188 5.49 -1.87 33.83
N VAL A 189 5.20 -2.95 33.10
CA VAL A 189 6.01 -4.20 33.16
C VAL A 189 6.74 -4.53 31.86
N PHE A 190 6.72 -3.65 30.86
CA PHE A 190 7.47 -3.81 29.61
C PHE A 190 8.46 -2.66 29.38
N GLY A 191 9.28 -2.34 30.39
CA GLY A 191 10.40 -1.41 30.27
C GLY A 191 11.72 -2.13 29.95
N GLY A 192 12.42 -1.71 28.89
CA GLY A 192 13.85 -2.00 28.76
C GLY A 192 14.45 -2.19 27.36
N GLY A 193 13.75 -1.86 26.27
CA GLY A 193 14.36 -1.75 24.94
C GLY A 193 14.50 -0.28 24.54
N PRO A 194 15.61 0.17 23.93
CA PRO A 194 15.74 1.55 23.45
C PRO A 194 14.64 1.82 22.41
N SER A 195 13.63 2.58 22.84
CA SER A 195 12.55 2.98 21.96
C SER A 195 13.12 3.96 20.95
N LEU A 196 13.11 3.59 19.66
CA LEU A 196 13.47 4.48 18.56
C LEU A 196 12.51 5.69 18.46
N TRP A 197 11.44 5.68 19.25
CA TRP A 197 10.41 6.70 19.38
C TRP A 197 10.31 7.22 20.83
N GLY A 198 11.34 7.02 21.65
CA GLY A 198 11.37 7.44 23.04
C GLY A 198 11.45 8.96 23.17
N ASP A 199 10.56 9.51 23.99
CA ASP A 199 10.39 10.93 24.38
C ASP A 199 11.62 11.57 25.05
N ASP A 200 12.77 10.91 25.10
CA ASP A 200 13.96 11.36 25.82
C ASP A 200 14.83 12.35 25.00
N ALA A 201 14.23 13.10 24.07
CA ALA A 201 14.89 14.18 23.34
C ALA A 201 14.77 15.53 24.07
N ASP A 202 14.96 15.55 25.39
CA ASP A 202 14.87 16.74 26.27
C ASP A 202 15.97 17.81 26.05
N GLY A 203 16.62 17.82 24.89
CA GLY A 203 17.62 18.83 24.51
C GLY A 203 17.71 19.15 23.03
N SER A 204 16.83 18.57 22.20
CA SER A 204 16.64 19.04 20.85
C SER A 204 15.82 20.33 20.95
N ASP A 205 16.38 21.46 20.53
CA ASP A 205 15.64 22.68 20.22
C ASP A 205 14.60 22.27 19.17
N GLY A 206 13.43 21.83 19.65
CA GLY A 206 12.40 21.21 18.83
C GLY A 206 12.03 22.25 17.80
N ALA A 207 12.15 21.87 16.51
CA ALA A 207 11.71 22.72 15.43
C ALA A 207 10.30 23.22 15.80
N SER A 208 10.20 24.52 16.02
CA SER A 208 8.95 25.15 16.40
C SER A 208 7.93 24.88 15.29
N ASP A 209 6.64 24.79 15.59
CA ASP A 209 5.62 24.63 14.54
C ASP A 209 5.73 25.73 13.45
N ASP A 210 6.28 26.90 13.82
CA ASP A 210 6.62 28.00 12.92
C ASP A 210 7.74 27.66 11.91
N ASP A 211 8.65 26.73 12.23
CA ASP A 211 9.73 26.27 11.31
C ASP A 211 9.19 25.43 10.14
N LEU A 212 7.96 24.90 10.27
CA LEU A 212 7.25 24.16 9.23
C LEU A 212 6.26 25.02 8.45
N ASP A 213 6.19 26.34 8.70
CA ASP A 213 5.39 27.24 7.89
C ASP A 213 5.90 27.22 6.43
N PRO A 214 5.00 26.99 5.44
CA PRO A 214 5.39 26.85 4.04
C PRO A 214 6.06 28.10 3.45
N THR A 215 5.69 29.29 3.94
CA THR A 215 6.27 30.56 3.49
C THR A 215 7.68 30.73 4.05
N VAL A 216 7.90 30.35 5.31
CA VAL A 216 9.22 30.33 5.95
C VAL A 216 10.15 29.34 5.24
N LEU A 217 9.67 28.12 4.96
CA LEU A 217 10.42 27.09 4.22
C LEU A 217 10.80 27.56 2.81
N PHE A 218 9.88 28.18 2.07
CA PHE A 218 10.16 28.77 0.77
C PHE A 218 11.21 29.88 0.86
N HIS A 219 11.09 30.79 1.83
CA HIS A 219 12.05 31.89 2.03
C HIS A 219 13.44 31.36 2.37
N ARG A 220 13.53 30.35 3.26
CA ARG A 220 14.77 29.67 3.62
C ARG A 220 15.42 29.01 2.40
N GLY A 221 14.62 28.33 1.58
CA GLY A 221 15.07 27.73 0.34
C GLY A 221 15.66 28.75 -0.63
N ARG A 222 15.01 29.92 -0.78
CA ARG A 222 15.51 31.04 -1.59
C ARG A 222 16.84 31.59 -1.07
N VAL A 223 16.95 31.84 0.24
CA VAL A 223 18.22 32.32 0.85
C VAL A 223 19.35 31.31 0.65
N ALA A 224 19.09 30.03 0.86
CA ALA A 224 20.08 28.97 0.60
C ALA A 224 20.53 28.94 -0.88
N LEU A 225 19.61 29.20 -1.82
CA LEU A 225 19.94 29.29 -3.25
C LEU A 225 20.84 30.50 -3.55
N GLU A 226 20.56 31.66 -2.95
CA GLU A 226 21.35 32.89 -3.07
C GLU A 226 22.78 32.70 -2.52
N GLU A 227 22.93 31.87 -1.49
CA GLU A 227 24.21 31.52 -0.87
C GLU A 227 24.94 30.37 -1.58
N GLY A 228 24.39 29.82 -2.67
CA GLY A 228 25.01 28.72 -3.42
C GLY A 228 24.96 27.37 -2.70
N ARG A 229 23.93 27.13 -1.88
CA ARG A 229 23.70 25.88 -1.13
C ARG A 229 22.51 25.11 -1.73
N PRO A 230 22.67 24.46 -2.90
CA PRO A 230 21.55 23.91 -3.66
C PRO A 230 20.82 22.76 -2.95
N ALA A 231 21.50 21.96 -2.13
CA ALA A 231 20.87 20.86 -1.40
C ALA A 231 19.93 21.36 -0.29
N GLU A 232 20.35 22.38 0.46
CA GLU A 232 19.52 23.03 1.46
C GLU A 232 18.34 23.77 0.80
N ALA A 233 18.60 24.45 -0.32
CA ALA A 233 17.56 25.08 -1.12
C ALA A 233 16.50 24.07 -1.58
N ALA A 234 16.92 22.94 -2.16
CA ALA A 234 16.02 21.89 -2.63
C ALA A 234 15.14 21.35 -1.49
N THR A 235 15.74 21.11 -0.31
CA THR A 235 15.01 20.59 0.86
C THR A 235 13.90 21.55 1.29
N GLY A 236 14.22 22.84 1.46
CA GLY A 236 13.24 23.86 1.85
C GLY A 236 12.12 24.00 0.81
N LEU A 237 12.46 23.99 -0.48
CA LEU A 237 11.49 24.13 -1.56
C LEU A 237 10.57 22.90 -1.72
N ILE A 238 11.07 21.68 -1.56
CA ILE A 238 10.23 20.45 -1.59
C ILE A 238 9.25 20.45 -0.43
N LEU A 239 9.70 20.78 0.77
CA LEU A 239 8.83 20.83 1.95
C LEU A 239 7.75 21.91 1.79
N ALA A 240 8.13 23.11 1.32
CA ALA A 240 7.17 24.17 1.01
C ALA A 240 6.13 23.72 -0.05
N LEU A 241 6.57 23.04 -1.12
CA LEU A 241 5.68 22.56 -2.18
C LEU A 241 4.69 21.49 -1.68
N ARG A 242 5.14 20.58 -0.80
CA ARG A 242 4.28 19.55 -0.20
C ARG A 242 3.25 20.14 0.76
N SER A 243 3.66 21.14 1.55
CA SER A 243 2.76 21.83 2.48
C SER A 243 1.77 22.75 1.75
N THR A 244 2.19 23.40 0.66
CA THR A 244 1.32 24.31 -0.12
C THR A 244 1.62 24.20 -1.63
N PRO A 245 0.87 23.37 -2.36
CA PRO A 245 1.04 23.20 -3.81
C PRO A 245 0.89 24.50 -4.62
N GLY A 246 0.16 25.50 -4.09
CA GLY A 246 -0.01 26.81 -4.72
C GLY A 246 1.27 27.64 -4.88
N LEU A 247 2.37 27.25 -4.21
CA LEU A 247 3.69 27.89 -4.38
C LEU A 247 4.44 27.41 -5.64
N ALA A 248 3.95 26.39 -6.34
CA ALA A 248 4.62 25.82 -7.49
C ALA A 248 5.04 26.86 -8.55
N PRO A 249 4.19 27.82 -8.99
CA PRO A 249 4.62 28.83 -9.97
C PRO A 249 5.81 29.68 -9.49
N ALA A 250 5.81 30.10 -8.21
CA ALA A 250 6.90 30.89 -7.65
C ALA A 250 8.21 30.08 -7.55
N ILE A 251 8.12 28.78 -7.28
CA ILE A 251 9.27 27.86 -7.28
C ILE A 251 9.81 27.71 -8.72
N LEU A 252 8.94 27.59 -9.72
CA LEU A 252 9.36 27.50 -11.13
C LEU A 252 10.09 28.76 -11.60
N ASP A 253 9.57 29.94 -11.24
CA ASP A 253 10.21 31.22 -11.53
C ASP A 253 11.59 31.32 -10.85
N LEU A 254 11.68 30.89 -9.59
CA LEU A 254 12.93 30.89 -8.82
C LEU A 254 13.99 29.94 -9.40
N LEU A 255 13.58 28.79 -9.92
CA LEU A 255 14.47 27.75 -10.47
C LEU A 255 14.74 27.92 -11.98
N ALA A 256 14.20 28.96 -12.62
CA ALA A 256 14.41 29.23 -14.03
C ALA A 256 15.92 29.38 -14.35
N GLY A 257 16.40 28.58 -15.31
CA GLY A 257 17.80 28.58 -15.74
C GLY A 257 18.80 27.88 -14.82
N ARG A 258 18.34 27.27 -13.71
CA ARG A 258 19.20 26.44 -12.84
C ARG A 258 19.28 25.01 -13.36
N SER A 259 20.47 24.41 -13.27
CA SER A 259 20.77 23.07 -13.81
C SER A 259 21.31 22.09 -12.77
N ASP A 260 21.38 22.48 -11.48
CA ASP A 260 21.79 21.55 -10.42
C ASP A 260 20.82 20.36 -10.35
N PRO A 261 21.30 19.10 -10.40
CA PRO A 261 20.43 17.93 -10.52
C PRO A 261 19.32 17.85 -9.47
N ILE A 262 19.66 18.19 -8.22
CA ILE A 262 18.68 18.18 -7.12
C ILE A 262 17.62 19.27 -7.29
N LEU A 263 17.96 20.43 -7.85
CA LEU A 263 17.00 21.51 -8.13
C LEU A 263 16.16 21.20 -9.37
N VAL A 264 16.71 20.49 -10.36
CA VAL A 264 15.96 20.00 -11.51
C VAL A 264 14.87 19.00 -11.07
N LEU A 265 15.16 18.15 -10.08
CA LEU A 265 14.15 17.27 -9.47
C LEU A 265 12.99 18.08 -8.86
N VAL A 266 13.29 19.12 -8.07
CA VAL A 266 12.27 20.02 -7.49
C VAL A 266 11.46 20.73 -8.57
N ARG A 267 12.12 21.17 -9.66
CA ARG A 267 11.45 21.80 -10.80
C ARG A 267 10.46 20.85 -11.47
N GLY A 268 10.83 19.58 -11.65
CA GLY A 268 9.93 18.56 -12.19
C GLY A 268 8.70 18.33 -11.29
N ASP A 269 8.89 18.28 -9.98
CA ASP A 269 7.78 18.15 -9.02
C ASP A 269 6.82 19.35 -9.08
N ALA A 270 7.36 20.57 -9.15
CA ALA A 270 6.56 21.79 -9.28
C ALA A 270 5.81 21.84 -10.63
N GLN A 271 6.43 21.39 -11.74
CA GLN A 271 5.78 21.29 -13.05
C GLN A 271 4.61 20.32 -13.05
N ARG A 272 4.76 19.17 -12.37
CA ARG A 272 3.66 18.21 -12.23
C ARG A 272 2.47 18.83 -11.49
N VAL A 273 2.72 19.60 -10.44
CA VAL A 273 1.67 20.29 -9.66
C VAL A 273 0.88 21.28 -10.51
N VAL A 274 1.52 21.98 -11.45
CA VAL A 274 0.83 22.92 -12.37
C VAL A 274 0.25 22.25 -13.62
N GLY A 275 0.38 20.93 -13.77
CA GLY A 275 -0.17 20.15 -14.89
C GLY A 275 0.71 20.10 -16.15
N HIS A 276 2.01 20.38 -16.03
CA HIS A 276 3.00 20.28 -17.11
C HIS A 276 3.71 18.92 -17.07
N GLU A 277 2.97 17.83 -17.32
CA GLU A 277 3.46 16.46 -17.15
C GLU A 277 4.66 16.13 -18.06
N SER A 278 4.63 16.59 -19.32
CA SER A 278 5.70 16.32 -20.28
C SER A 278 7.03 16.94 -19.89
N GLU A 279 6.98 18.15 -19.36
CA GLU A 279 8.14 18.88 -18.88
C GLU A 279 8.64 18.24 -17.57
N ALA A 280 7.72 17.85 -16.66
CA ALA A 280 8.06 17.20 -15.41
C ALA A 280 8.85 15.90 -15.64
N VAL A 281 8.37 15.04 -16.56
CA VAL A 281 9.05 13.80 -16.96
C VAL A 281 10.44 14.10 -17.54
N ARG A 282 10.58 15.15 -18.35
CA ARG A 282 11.88 15.55 -18.93
C ARG A 282 12.86 15.99 -17.85
N ASP A 283 12.40 16.80 -16.89
CA ASP A 283 13.23 17.27 -15.77
C ASP A 283 13.64 16.10 -14.86
N HIS A 284 12.72 15.20 -14.50
CA HIS A 284 13.04 14.00 -13.72
C HIS A 284 14.04 13.09 -14.43
N ALA A 285 13.89 12.86 -15.73
CA ALA A 285 14.85 12.08 -16.52
C ALA A 285 16.24 12.75 -16.56
N THR A 286 16.28 14.07 -16.67
CA THR A 286 17.53 14.85 -16.63
C THR A 286 18.23 14.72 -15.27
N ALA A 287 17.48 14.85 -14.17
CA ALA A 287 18.00 14.69 -12.82
C ALA A 287 18.51 13.26 -12.57
N ALA A 288 17.80 12.24 -13.06
CA ALA A 288 18.20 10.84 -12.95
C ALA A 288 19.49 10.54 -13.72
N GLY A 289 19.64 11.06 -14.95
CA GLY A 289 20.86 10.90 -15.75
C GLY A 289 22.10 11.48 -15.05
N ALA A 290 21.95 12.63 -14.40
CA ALA A 290 23.06 13.27 -13.70
C ALA A 290 23.57 12.50 -12.46
N ILE A 291 22.76 11.62 -11.87
CA ILE A 291 23.20 10.72 -10.78
C ILE A 291 24.08 9.59 -11.35
N GLY A 292 23.77 9.11 -12.56
CA GLY A 292 24.53 8.05 -13.23
C GLY A 292 25.89 8.50 -13.76
N ASP A 293 26.00 9.77 -14.15
CA ASP A 293 27.23 10.38 -14.69
C ASP A 293 28.12 11.04 -13.61
N GLY A 294 27.83 10.78 -12.33
CA GLY A 294 28.70 11.24 -11.23
C GLY A 294 30.15 10.84 -11.51
N PRO A 295 31.13 11.71 -11.23
CA PRO A 295 32.53 11.41 -11.50
C PRO A 295 32.83 10.05 -10.90
N PRO A 296 33.42 9.10 -11.67
CA PRO A 296 33.75 7.79 -11.15
C PRO A 296 34.46 8.03 -9.83
N ASP A 297 33.91 7.48 -8.75
CA ASP A 297 34.48 7.59 -7.42
C ASP A 297 35.95 7.20 -7.55
N ASP A 298 36.84 8.19 -7.57
CA ASP A 298 38.28 8.03 -7.77
C ASP A 298 38.75 7.29 -6.54
N GLY A 299 38.66 5.95 -6.58
CA GLY A 299 38.60 4.98 -5.49
C GLY A 299 39.70 5.11 -4.44
N THR A 300 39.73 6.24 -3.75
CA THR A 300 40.56 6.58 -2.61
C THR A 300 39.78 6.21 -1.36
N GLY A 301 39.05 5.10 -1.43
CA GLY A 301 38.74 4.33 -0.25
C GLY A 301 40.07 3.91 0.40
N PRO A 302 40.18 3.92 1.74
CA PRO A 302 41.39 3.51 2.41
C PRO A 302 41.73 2.09 1.96
N ALA A 303 42.93 1.91 1.42
CA ALA A 303 43.44 0.62 1.00
C ALA A 303 43.27 -0.39 2.15
N VAL A 304 42.24 -1.24 2.05
CA VAL A 304 42.17 -2.47 2.81
C VAL A 304 43.25 -3.34 2.22
N VAL A 305 44.44 -3.28 2.84
CA VAL A 305 45.57 -4.14 2.56
C VAL A 305 45.13 -5.58 2.86
N MET A 306 44.62 -6.27 1.83
CA MET A 306 44.49 -7.71 1.86
C MET A 306 45.87 -8.32 1.60
N PRO A 307 46.39 -9.21 2.48
CA PRO A 307 47.65 -9.88 2.25
C PRO A 307 47.54 -10.82 1.05
N ALA A 308 48.49 -10.68 0.13
CA ALA A 308 48.61 -11.42 -1.11
C ALA A 308 48.76 -12.93 -0.88
N ALA A 309 47.78 -13.71 -1.34
CA ALA A 309 47.97 -15.12 -1.65
C ALA A 309 48.45 -15.22 -3.10
N VAL A 310 49.72 -15.57 -3.26
CA VAL A 310 50.37 -15.88 -4.54
C VAL A 310 49.74 -17.15 -5.11
N VAL A 311 49.04 -17.03 -6.23
CA VAL A 311 48.65 -18.16 -7.09
C VAL A 311 49.22 -17.91 -8.48
N VAL A 312 50.10 -18.84 -8.89
CA VAL A 312 50.78 -18.88 -10.18
C VAL A 312 49.79 -19.35 -11.26
N PRO A 313 49.71 -18.70 -12.44
CA PRO A 313 48.93 -19.24 -13.54
C PRO A 313 49.75 -20.26 -14.35
N ALA A 314 49.19 -21.46 -14.51
CA ALA A 314 49.66 -22.45 -15.45
C ALA A 314 49.13 -22.12 -16.86
N VAL A 315 50.07 -22.04 -17.79
CA VAL A 315 49.88 -21.91 -19.24
C VAL A 315 49.21 -23.18 -19.79
N VAL A 316 48.06 -23.05 -20.45
CA VAL A 316 47.60 -24.04 -21.44
C VAL A 316 47.11 -23.28 -22.67
N ALA A 317 47.71 -23.65 -23.80
CA ALA A 317 47.52 -23.09 -25.11
C ALA A 317 46.27 -23.65 -25.81
N ASP A 318 45.64 -22.78 -26.60
CA ASP A 318 45.35 -22.97 -28.03
C ASP A 318 44.74 -24.30 -28.47
N ASP A 319 43.44 -24.29 -28.82
CA ASP A 319 42.99 -25.04 -30.00
C ASP A 319 41.75 -24.39 -30.64
N ALA A 320 41.77 -24.39 -31.97
CA ALA A 320 40.84 -23.73 -32.86
C ALA A 320 39.54 -24.55 -33.05
N ASN A 321 38.42 -23.88 -33.36
CA ASN A 321 37.72 -24.10 -34.63
C ASN A 321 36.56 -23.09 -34.85
N PRO A 322 36.42 -22.51 -36.06
CA PRO A 322 35.22 -21.82 -36.52
C PRO A 322 34.38 -22.73 -37.43
N THR A 323 33.08 -22.86 -37.18
CA THR A 323 32.06 -23.27 -38.17
C THR A 323 30.70 -22.80 -37.61
N ASP A 324 30.03 -21.88 -38.28
CA ASP A 324 29.08 -22.16 -39.37
C ASP A 324 27.73 -22.63 -38.81
N ASP A 325 26.80 -21.69 -38.63
CA ASP A 325 25.37 -22.04 -38.73
C ASP A 325 24.56 -20.86 -39.29
N ALA A 326 24.39 -20.93 -40.60
CA ALA A 326 23.38 -20.22 -41.35
C ALA A 326 22.04 -20.98 -41.23
N GLY A 327 21.11 -20.45 -40.45
CA GLY A 327 19.80 -21.07 -40.23
C GLY A 327 18.64 -20.06 -40.25
N ARG A 328 18.56 -19.29 -41.33
CA ARG A 328 17.49 -18.32 -41.61
C ARG A 328 16.34 -19.02 -42.33
N GLU A 329 15.35 -19.54 -41.61
CA GLU A 329 14.07 -19.95 -42.20
C GLU A 329 12.89 -19.34 -41.44
N THR A 330 12.50 -18.15 -41.90
CA THR A 330 11.15 -17.59 -41.79
C THR A 330 10.18 -18.46 -42.58
N ALA A 331 9.45 -19.36 -41.90
CA ALA A 331 8.25 -19.97 -42.45
C ALA A 331 7.03 -19.13 -42.05
N LEU A 332 6.64 -18.25 -42.99
CA LEU A 332 5.28 -17.74 -43.10
C LEU A 332 4.33 -18.95 -43.22
N SER A 333 3.37 -19.07 -42.31
CA SER A 333 2.24 -19.99 -42.45
C SER A 333 0.97 -19.18 -42.71
N PRO A 334 0.41 -19.20 -43.94
CA PRO A 334 -0.92 -18.68 -44.24
C PRO A 334 -1.88 -19.85 -44.49
N ALA A 335 -2.83 -20.04 -43.59
CA ALA A 335 -4.11 -20.74 -43.76
C ALA A 335 -4.85 -20.58 -42.41
N ASP A 336 -6.14 -20.35 -42.31
CA ASP A 336 -7.18 -20.88 -43.17
C ASP A 336 -8.42 -19.98 -43.08
N ASP A 337 -8.91 -19.59 -44.25
CA ASP A 337 -10.29 -19.18 -44.43
C ASP A 337 -11.18 -20.38 -44.12
N SER A 338 -12.09 -20.22 -43.17
CA SER A 338 -13.24 -21.12 -43.05
C SER A 338 -14.49 -20.28 -42.88
N GLU A 339 -14.99 -19.87 -44.05
CA GLU A 339 -16.42 -19.72 -44.30
C GLU A 339 -17.18 -20.90 -43.68
N SER A 340 -18.02 -20.63 -42.68
CA SER A 340 -19.17 -21.49 -42.40
C SER A 340 -20.43 -20.69 -42.61
N SER A 341 -20.96 -20.92 -43.81
CA SER A 341 -22.24 -20.50 -44.31
C SER A 341 -23.40 -20.92 -43.39
N ALA A 342 -24.32 -19.97 -43.26
CA ALA A 342 -25.75 -20.10 -43.55
C ALA A 342 -26.67 -20.98 -42.69
N HIS A 343 -27.90 -20.47 -42.62
CA HIS A 343 -29.17 -21.10 -42.26
C HIS A 343 -29.46 -21.25 -40.76
N HIS A 344 -30.45 -20.51 -40.26
CA HIS A 344 -31.85 -20.97 -40.34
C HIS A 344 -32.83 -19.87 -39.89
N ASP A 345 -33.77 -19.54 -40.80
CA ASP A 345 -35.21 -19.25 -40.65
C ASP A 345 -35.76 -18.57 -39.37
N GLN A 346 -36.40 -17.39 -39.47
CA GLN A 346 -37.78 -17.11 -39.92
C GLN A 346 -38.90 -17.61 -38.98
N GLU A 347 -39.82 -16.66 -38.70
CA GLU A 347 -41.19 -16.83 -38.19
C GLU A 347 -41.32 -17.33 -36.71
N THR A 348 -42.25 -16.88 -35.87
CA THR A 348 -43.61 -16.36 -36.09
C THR A 348 -44.15 -15.71 -34.79
N THR A 349 -45.10 -14.77 -34.97
CA THR A 349 -46.12 -14.24 -34.01
C THR A 349 -45.75 -13.12 -33.04
#